data_AF-A0A1M3E9Z5-F1
#
_entry.id   AF-A0A1M3E9Z5-F1
#
_cell.length_a   1.000
_cell.length_b   1.000
_cell.length_c   1.000
_cell.angle_alpha   90.00
_cell.angle_beta   90.00
_cell.angle_gamma   90.00
#
_symmetry.space_group_name_H-M   'P 1'
#
loop_
_entity.id
_entity.type
_entity.pdbx_description
1 polymer ?
#
loop_
_entity_poly.entity_id
_entity_poly.type
_entity_poly.pdbx_seq_one_letter_code
_entity_poly.pdbx_strand_id
1 'polypeptide(L)'
;MKKKALTQFGILILLLVNGLSSIVSGLLFIKNPIGLSMGLHTSILKQRPFDTFLVPGIILVLFNGISSLFVLWKVARTSRDAGYWLILQGMFQWMDYCSVDYVEII
;
A
#
# COMPACT_ATOMS: atom_id res chain seq x y z
N MET A 1 -12.25 24.84 15.39
CA MET A 1 -13.04 23.79 14.70
C MET A 1 -12.56 23.50 13.27
N LYS A 2 -12.33 24.51 12.40
CA LYS A 2 -11.92 24.32 11.00
C LYS A 2 -10.61 23.51 10.77
N LYS A 3 -9.62 23.65 11.66
CA LYS A 3 -8.32 22.94 11.54
C LYS A 3 -8.45 21.41 11.62
N LYS A 4 -9.30 20.89 12.52
CA LYS A 4 -9.51 19.44 12.66
C LYS A 4 -10.20 18.83 11.43
N ALA A 5 -11.16 19.56 10.85
CA ALA A 5 -11.86 19.13 9.64
C ALA A 5 -10.93 19.10 8.42
N LEU A 6 -10.02 20.08 8.28
CA LEU A 6 -9.03 20.10 7.21
C LEU A 6 -8.05 18.93 7.30
N THR A 7 -7.55 18.63 8.51
CA THR A 7 -6.66 17.48 8.73
C THR A 7 -7.37 16.16 8.44
N GLN A 8 -8.62 15.98 8.89
CA GLN A 8 -9.38 14.76 8.58
C GLN A 8 -9.62 14.61 7.07
N PHE A 9 -9.97 15.69 6.38
CA PHE A 9 -10.16 15.67 4.94
C PHE A 9 -8.88 15.26 4.20
N GLY A 10 -7.74 15.83 4.59
CA GLY A 10 -6.43 15.45 4.06
C GLY A 10 -6.11 13.97 4.28
N ILE A 11 -6.35 13.46 5.50
CA ILE A 11 -6.16 12.05 5.84
C ILE A 11 -7.01 11.13 4.95
N LEU A 12 -8.29 11.45 4.75
CA LEU A 12 -9.20 10.65 3.94
C LEU A 12 -8.74 10.61 2.48
N ILE A 13 -8.31 11.74 1.92
CA ILE A 13 -7.77 11.79 0.56
C ILE A 13 -6.51 10.94 0.45
N LEU A 14 -5.56 11.09 1.38
CA LEU A 14 -4.30 10.35 1.35
C LEU A 14 -4.54 8.83 1.42
N LEU A 15 -5.41 8.37 2.31
CA LEU A 15 -5.76 6.95 2.42
C LEU A 15 -6.47 6.44 1.17
N LEU A 16 -7.33 7.26 0.54
CA LEU A 16 -8.05 6.88 -0.67
C LEU A 16 -7.09 6.73 -1.85
N VAL A 17 -6.24 7.74 -2.06
CA VAL A 17 -5.24 7.74 -3.13
C VAL A 17 -4.28 6.57 -2.94
N ASN A 18 -3.77 6.36 -1.72
CA ASN A 18 -2.86 5.24 -1.43
C ASN A 18 -3.52 3.87 -1.65
N GLY A 19 -4.74 3.69 -1.15
CA GLY A 19 -5.47 2.44 -1.29
C GLY A 19 -5.77 2.11 -2.76
N LEU A 20 -6.29 3.08 -3.51
CA LEU A 20 -6.63 2.89 -4.92
C LEU A 20 -5.39 2.69 -5.80
N SER A 21 -4.34 3.51 -5.62
CA SER A 21 -3.11 3.38 -6.41
C SER A 21 -2.45 2.03 -6.17
N SER A 22 -2.43 1.54 -4.92
CA SER A 22 -1.86 0.24 -4.55
C SER A 22 -2.65 -0.93 -5.13
N ILE A 23 -4.00 -0.85 -5.12
CA ILE A 23 -4.84 -1.89 -5.74
C ILE A 23 -4.61 -1.93 -7.24
N VAL A 24 -4.67 -0.78 -7.92
CA VAL A 24 -4.48 -0.72 -9.37
C VAL A 24 -3.09 -1.24 -9.74
N SER A 25 -2.06 -0.79 -9.03
CA SER A 25 -0.67 -1.19 -9.28
C SER A 25 -0.46 -2.69 -9.01
N GLY A 26 -0.96 -3.19 -7.88
CA GLY A 26 -0.83 -4.60 -7.52
C GLY A 26 -1.59 -5.52 -8.49
N LEU A 27 -2.78 -5.11 -8.95
CA LEU A 27 -3.52 -5.87 -9.97
C LEU A 27 -2.79 -5.90 -11.32
N LEU A 28 -2.10 -4.83 -11.70
CA LEU A 28 -1.28 -4.81 -12.91
C LEU A 28 -0.10 -5.79 -12.80
N PHE A 29 0.56 -5.85 -11.64
CA PHE A 29 1.61 -6.83 -11.37
C PHE A 29 1.10 -8.28 -11.35
N ILE A 30 -0.09 -8.52 -10.81
CA ILE A 30 -0.72 -9.85 -10.83
C ILE A 30 -1.09 -10.27 -12.26
N LYS A 31 -1.65 -9.35 -13.07
CA LYS A 31 -2.02 -9.63 -14.46
C LYS A 31 -0.82 -9.82 -15.37
N ASN A 32 0.25 -9.06 -15.15
CA ASN A 32 1.48 -9.16 -15.92
C ASN A 32 2.69 -9.25 -14.97
N PRO A 33 3.04 -10.47 -14.53
CA PRO A 33 4.11 -10.69 -13.56
C PRO A 33 5.51 -10.39 -14.12
N ILE A 34 5.63 -10.11 -15.43
CA ILE A 34 6.87 -9.73 -16.12
C ILE A 34 7.11 -8.21 -16.03
N GLY A 35 6.12 -7.42 -15.59
CA GLY A 35 6.24 -5.97 -15.39
C GLY A 35 6.08 -5.13 -16.66
N LEU A 36 5.93 -5.77 -17.82
CA LEU A 36 5.81 -5.09 -19.12
C LEU A 36 4.64 -4.09 -19.17
N SER A 37 3.53 -4.39 -18.50
CA SER A 37 2.37 -3.49 -18.41
C SER A 37 2.63 -2.19 -17.66
N MET A 38 3.73 -2.10 -16.91
CA MET A 38 4.18 -0.90 -16.20
C MET A 38 5.47 -0.32 -16.80
N GLY A 39 5.92 -0.82 -17.96
CA GLY A 39 7.21 -0.43 -18.54
C GLY A 39 8.42 -0.93 -17.76
N LEU A 40 8.22 -1.89 -16.84
CA LEU A 40 9.28 -2.47 -16.04
C LEU A 40 9.78 -3.77 -16.69
N HIS A 41 11.10 -3.98 -16.66
CA HIS A 41 11.71 -5.23 -17.07
C HIS A 41 12.03 -6.08 -15.83
N THR A 42 11.91 -7.41 -15.95
CA THR A 42 12.29 -8.36 -14.89
C THR A 42 13.78 -8.31 -14.53
N SER A 43 14.61 -7.60 -15.31
CA SER A 43 16.00 -7.30 -14.95
C SER A 43 16.13 -6.56 -13.61
N ILE A 44 15.10 -5.81 -13.20
CA ILE A 44 15.03 -5.14 -11.90
C ILE A 44 14.94 -6.16 -10.75
N LEU A 45 14.42 -7.37 -11.03
CA LEU A 45 14.31 -8.45 -10.05
C LEU A 45 15.54 -9.39 -10.02
N LYS A 46 16.57 -9.19 -10.87
CA LYS A 46 17.76 -10.07 -10.89
C LYS A 46 18.55 -10.13 -9.58
N GLN A 47 18.35 -9.14 -8.70
CA GLN A 47 18.94 -9.09 -7.35
C GLN A 47 17.85 -9.19 -6.26
N ARG A 48 16.68 -9.73 -6.60
CA ARG A 48 15.54 -9.86 -5.68
C ARG A 48 15.19 -11.34 -5.52
N PRO A 49 14.55 -11.75 -4.41
CA PRO A 49 14.28 -13.19 -4.16
C PRO A 49 13.05 -13.72 -4.90
N PHE A 50 12.47 -12.89 -5.75
CA PHE A 50 11.31 -13.24 -6.55
C PHE A 50 11.69 -13.03 -8.01
N ASP A 51 11.49 -14.04 -8.85
CA ASP A 51 11.73 -13.92 -10.29
C ASP A 51 10.62 -13.14 -11.02
N THR A 52 9.54 -12.80 -10.31
CA THR A 52 8.36 -12.13 -10.86
C THR A 52 7.74 -11.12 -9.90
N PHE A 53 7.00 -10.15 -10.45
CA PHE A 53 6.26 -9.15 -9.66
C PHE A 53 4.97 -9.69 -9.01
N LEU A 54 4.66 -10.98 -9.12
CA LEU A 54 3.40 -11.53 -8.63
C LEU A 54 3.27 -11.43 -7.11
N VAL A 55 4.31 -11.86 -6.38
CA VAL A 55 4.34 -11.80 -4.91
C VAL A 55 4.31 -10.35 -4.42
N PRO A 56 5.17 -9.44 -4.91
CA PRO A 56 5.06 -8.01 -4.61
C PRO A 56 3.66 -7.45 -4.90
N GLY A 57 3.05 -7.83 -6.03
CA GLY A 57 1.72 -7.36 -6.43
C GLY A 57 0.63 -7.76 -5.44
N ILE A 58 0.62 -9.01 -4.96
CA ILE A 58 -0.35 -9.48 -3.96
C ILE A 58 -0.19 -8.72 -2.64
N ILE A 59 1.06 -8.57 -2.18
CA ILE A 59 1.34 -7.88 -0.92
C ILE A 59 0.88 -6.41 -1.01
N LEU A 60 1.15 -5.74 -2.14
CA LEU A 60 0.71 -4.37 -2.40
C LEU A 60 -0.83 -4.23 -2.37
N VAL A 61 -1.57 -5.18 -2.94
CA VAL A 61 -3.06 -5.17 -2.89
C VAL A 61 -3.55 -5.37 -1.46
N LEU A 62 -3.04 -6.37 -0.74
CA LEU A 62 -3.58 -6.76 0.56
C LEU A 62 -3.17 -5.78 1.68
N PHE A 63 -1.86 -5.56 1.82
CA PHE A 63 -1.30 -4.80 2.95
C PHE A 63 -1.31 -3.30 2.73
N ASN A 64 -1.31 -2.84 1.49
CA ASN A 64 -1.33 -1.41 1.16
C ASN A 64 -2.71 -0.98 0.66
N GLY A 65 -3.27 -1.70 -0.30
CA GLY A 65 -4.58 -1.43 -0.86
C GLY A 65 -5.73 -1.58 0.15
N ILE A 66 -6.03 -2.83 0.50
CA ILE A 66 -7.19 -3.18 1.33
C ILE A 66 -7.07 -2.58 2.74
N SER A 67 -5.87 -2.60 3.34
CA SER A 67 -5.65 -2.03 4.67
C SER A 67 -5.92 -0.52 4.72
N SER A 68 -5.46 0.26 3.72
CA SER A 68 -5.72 1.70 3.64
C SER A 68 -7.21 2.00 3.45
N LEU A 69 -7.91 1.21 2.62
CA LEU A 69 -9.37 1.37 2.45
C LEU A 69 -10.15 1.01 3.71
N PHE A 70 -9.72 -0.02 4.45
CA PHE A 70 -10.31 -0.38 5.74
C PHE A 70 -10.15 0.75 6.77
N VAL A 71 -8.95 1.30 6.88
CA VAL A 71 -8.65 2.42 7.79
C VAL A 71 -9.42 3.68 7.36
N LEU A 72 -9.51 3.95 6.06
CA LEU A 72 -10.35 5.03 5.53
C LEU A 72 -11.80 4.89 5.98
N TRP A 73 -12.37 3.69 5.85
CA TRP A 73 -13.75 3.42 6.28
C TRP A 73 -13.93 3.62 7.79
N LYS A 74 -12.97 3.19 8.61
CA LYS A 74 -12.98 3.41 10.07
C LYS A 74 -12.88 4.89 10.43
N VAL A 75 -11.97 5.63 9.81
CA VAL A 75 -11.76 7.07 10.04
C VAL A 75 -12.97 7.88 9.56
N ALA A 76 -13.59 7.50 8.44
CA ALA A 76 -14.78 8.15 7.92
C ALA A 76 -16.01 7.94 8.83
N ARG A 77 -16.14 6.78 9.48
CA ARG A 77 -17.23 6.47 10.41
C ARG A 77 -16.97 6.93 11.85
N THR A 78 -15.72 7.07 12.26
CA THR A 78 -15.38 7.33 13.67
C THR A 78 -14.17 8.23 13.81
N SER A 79 -14.38 9.40 14.41
CA SER A 79 -13.32 10.39 14.66
C SER A 79 -12.54 10.16 15.97
N ARG A 80 -13.06 9.35 16.91
CA ARG A 80 -12.49 9.23 18.27
C ARG A 80 -11.20 8.41 18.30
N ASP A 81 -11.14 7.31 17.54
CA ASP A 81 -9.99 6.38 17.55
C ASP A 81 -9.19 6.42 16.23
N ALA A 82 -9.47 7.40 15.38
CA ALA A 82 -8.85 7.54 14.06
C ALA A 82 -7.31 7.52 14.12
N GLY A 83 -6.73 8.17 15.13
CA GLY A 83 -5.28 8.21 15.32
C GLY A 83 -4.65 6.83 15.55
N TYR A 84 -5.30 5.96 16.33
CA TYR A 84 -4.79 4.61 16.59
C TYR A 84 -4.76 3.77 15.32
N TRP A 85 -5.84 3.81 14.52
CA TRP A 85 -5.93 3.09 13.25
C TRP A 85 -4.92 3.61 12.21
N LEU A 86 -4.65 4.91 12.20
CA LEU A 86 -3.63 5.51 11.33
C LEU A 86 -2.21 5.05 11.70
N ILE A 87 -1.87 5.03 12.98
CA ILE A 87 -0.56 4.56 13.44
C ILE A 87 -0.39 3.07 13.10
N LEU A 88 -1.41 2.26 13.40
CA LEU A 88 -1.42 0.84 13.08
C LEU A 88 -1.20 0.62 11.56
N GLN A 89 -1.88 1.39 10.72
CA GLN A 89 -1.75 1.32 9.27
C GLN A 89 -0.34 1.71 8.80
N GLY A 90 0.23 2.77 9.36
CA GLY A 90 1.62 3.15 9.08
C GLY A 90 2.63 2.08 9.49
N MET A 91 2.40 1.39 10.62
CA MET A 91 3.25 0.26 11.03
C MET A 91 3.14 -0.92 10.07
N PHE A 92 1.94 -1.24 9.57
CA PHE A 92 1.75 -2.28 8.57
C PHE A 92 2.47 -1.94 7.26
N GLN A 93 2.42 -0.68 6.81
CA GLN A 93 3.15 -0.23 5.62
C GLN A 93 4.66 -0.29 5.80
N TRP A 94 5.16 0.09 6.98
CA TRP A 94 6.58 0.01 7.26
C TRP A 94 7.07 -1.44 7.30
N MET A 95 6.24 -2.36 7.80
CA MET A 95 6.54 -3.79 7.77
C MET A 95 6.52 -4.36 6.35
N ASP A 96 5.61 -3.91 5.49
CA ASP A 96 5.62 -4.24 4.05
C ASP A 96 6.91 -3.75 3.39
N TYR A 97 7.30 -2.50 3.64
CA TYR A 97 8.55 -1.93 3.14
C TYR A 97 9.78 -2.73 3.61
N CYS A 98 9.87 -3.03 4.91
CA CYS A 98 10.91 -3.92 5.42
C CYS A 98 10.84 -5.31 4.80
N SER A 99 9.66 -5.88 4.53
CA SER A 99 9.56 -7.20 3.89
C SER A 99 10.10 -7.19 2.46
N VAL A 100 9.94 -6.07 1.75
CA VAL A 100 10.52 -5.85 0.42
C VAL A 100 12.04 -5.63 0.48
N ASP A 101 12.54 -4.98 1.52
CA ASP A 101 13.98 -4.72 1.72
C ASP A 101 14.75 -5.91 2.34
N TYR A 102 14.14 -6.67 3.26
CA TYR A 102 14.76 -7.87 3.87
C TYR A 102 15.00 -8.96 2.83
N VAL A 103 14.15 -8.99 1.81
CA VAL A 103 14.29 -9.87 0.67
C VAL A 103 15.42 -9.33 -0.25
N GLU A 104 15.85 -8.06 -0.18
CA GLU A 104 17.11 -7.60 -0.84
C GLU A 104 18.41 -8.11 -0.19
N ILE A 105 18.38 -8.59 1.06
CA ILE A 105 19.59 -8.85 1.86
C ILE A 105 19.98 -10.35 1.91
N ILE A 106 19.13 -11.25 1.40
CA ILE A 106 19.38 -12.70 1.35
C ILE A 106 19.62 -13.13 -0.09
#